data_AF-D0UP21-F1
#
_entry.id   AF-D0UP21-F1
#
_cell.length_a   1.000
_cell.length_b   1.000
_cell.length_c   1.000
_cell.angle_alpha   90.00
_cell.angle_beta   90.00
_cell.angle_gamma   90.00
#
_symmetry.space_group_name_H-M   'P 1'
#
loop_
_entity.id
_entity.type
_entity.pdbx_description
1 polymer ?
#
loop_
_entity_poly.entity_id
_entity_poly.type
_entity_poly.pdbx_seq_one_letter_code
_entity_poly.pdbx_strand_id
1 'polypeptide(L)'
;KAFKDKVDVGSVVITKLDGHAKGGGALSAVAATKSPVIFIGTGEHIDNLEMFEEKAFISKLLGMGDIQGLMDKVKDLNMDEEQMMKDIQKGRFTLRNMYE
;
A
#
# COMPACT_ATOMS: atom_id res chain seq x y z
N LYS A 1 0.53 21.81 -8.99
CA LYS A 1 0.50 22.49 -10.30
C LYS A 1 1.50 23.64 -10.36
N ALA A 2 1.34 24.71 -9.57
CA ALA A 2 2.27 25.85 -9.56
C ALA A 2 3.77 25.50 -9.49
N PHE A 3 4.16 24.52 -8.67
CA PHE A 3 5.55 24.03 -8.63
C PHE A 3 6.00 23.37 -9.94
N LYS A 4 5.17 22.50 -10.53
CA LYS A 4 5.44 21.83 -11.82
C LYS A 4 5.51 22.84 -12.98
N ASP A 5 4.73 23.91 -12.90
CA ASP A 5 4.72 24.97 -13.92
C ASP A 5 5.98 25.87 -13.83
N LYS A 6 6.61 25.94 -12.64
CA LYS A 6 7.81 26.77 -12.42
C LYS A 6 9.11 25.98 -12.57
N VAL A 7 9.09 24.69 -12.21
CA VAL A 7 10.23 23.78 -12.23
C VAL A 7 9.75 22.42 -12.72
N ASP A 8 10.56 21.74 -13.53
CA ASP A 8 10.20 20.42 -14.01
C ASP A 8 10.28 19.38 -12.87
N VAL A 9 9.12 19.02 -12.32
CA VAL A 9 9.00 17.99 -11.28
C VAL A 9 8.91 16.62 -11.95
N GLY A 10 9.90 15.77 -11.76
CA GLY A 10 9.92 14.42 -12.34
C GLY A 10 9.13 13.38 -11.53
N SER A 11 9.10 13.50 -10.21
CA SER A 11 8.45 12.51 -9.32
C SER A 11 8.01 13.15 -8.00
N VAL A 12 7.14 12.46 -7.27
CA VAL A 12 6.60 12.91 -5.98
C VAL A 12 6.85 11.84 -4.90
N VAL A 13 7.11 12.30 -3.68
CA VAL A 13 7.15 11.47 -2.47
C VAL A 13 6.00 11.90 -1.57
N ILE A 14 5.23 10.95 -1.07
CA ILE A 14 4.12 11.19 -0.16
C ILE A 14 4.58 10.87 1.25
N THR A 15 4.40 11.75 2.22
CA THR A 15 4.83 11.50 3.61
C THR A 15 3.64 11.51 4.57
N LYS A 16 3.87 11.01 5.79
CA LYS A 16 2.89 10.93 6.89
C LYS A 16 1.64 10.11 6.57
N LEU A 17 1.82 8.96 5.92
CA LEU A 17 0.73 8.01 5.66
C LEU A 17 0.38 7.12 6.86
N ASP A 18 1.12 7.21 7.95
CA ASP A 18 0.78 6.65 9.27
C ASP A 18 -0.40 7.37 9.94
N GLY A 19 -0.71 8.59 9.50
CA GLY A 19 -1.83 9.37 10.00
C GLY A 19 -3.20 8.91 9.45
N HIS A 20 -4.27 9.52 9.95
CA HIS A 20 -5.65 9.30 9.46
C HIS A 20 -5.94 9.93 8.09
N ALA A 21 -4.93 10.47 7.41
CA ALA A 21 -5.09 11.11 6.12
C ALA A 21 -5.23 10.04 5.03
N LYS A 22 -6.42 9.95 4.41
CA LYS A 22 -6.76 9.00 3.33
C LYS A 22 -6.03 9.27 1.99
N GLY A 23 -4.88 9.95 2.00
CA GLY A 23 -4.07 10.16 0.80
C GLY A 23 -4.68 11.07 -0.30
N GLY A 24 -5.79 11.75 -0.06
CA GLY A 24 -6.49 12.55 -1.09
C GLY A 24 -5.65 13.69 -1.69
N GLY A 25 -4.81 14.34 -0.89
CA GLY A 25 -3.86 15.34 -1.36
C GLY A 25 -2.80 14.78 -2.30
N ALA A 26 -2.40 13.52 -2.09
CA ALA A 26 -1.44 12.84 -2.95
C ALA A 26 -2.03 12.52 -4.32
N LEU A 27 -3.25 11.97 -4.36
CA LEU A 27 -3.97 11.73 -5.62
C LEU A 27 -4.14 13.03 -6.42
N SER A 28 -4.45 14.13 -5.72
CA SER A 28 -4.57 15.46 -6.34
C SER A 28 -3.24 15.97 -6.89
N ALA A 29 -2.14 15.74 -6.18
CA ALA A 29 -0.80 16.12 -6.63
C ALA A 29 -0.40 15.34 -7.90
N VAL A 30 -0.61 14.02 -7.93
CA VAL A 30 -0.35 13.18 -9.10
C VAL A 30 -1.21 13.60 -10.29
N ALA A 31 -2.52 13.81 -10.07
CA ALA A 31 -3.44 14.24 -11.12
C ALA A 31 -3.04 15.59 -11.73
N ALA A 32 -2.59 16.54 -10.89
CA ALA A 32 -2.24 17.89 -11.30
C ALA A 32 -0.82 18.02 -11.90
N THR A 33 0.11 17.16 -11.50
CA THR A 33 1.53 17.22 -11.94
C THR A 33 1.87 16.18 -13.00
N LYS A 34 1.02 15.15 -13.18
CA LYS A 34 1.26 13.98 -14.04
C LYS A 34 2.61 13.29 -13.76
N SER A 35 3.12 13.47 -12.55
CA SER A 35 4.40 12.91 -12.11
C SER A 35 4.15 11.66 -11.26
N PRO A 36 4.89 10.56 -11.46
CA PRO A 36 4.72 9.34 -10.69
C PRO A 36 5.10 9.53 -9.22
N VAL A 37 4.49 8.72 -8.36
CA VAL A 37 4.90 8.58 -6.96
C VAL A 37 5.95 7.49 -6.89
N ILE A 38 7.06 7.76 -6.20
CA ILE A 38 8.18 6.81 -6.10
C ILE A 38 8.38 6.27 -4.69
N PHE A 39 8.06 7.05 -3.66
CA PHE A 39 8.19 6.66 -2.26
C PHE A 39 7.02 7.14 -1.42
N ILE A 40 6.78 6.41 -0.34
CA ILE A 40 5.84 6.76 0.71
C ILE A 40 6.51 6.73 2.09
N GLY A 41 6.18 7.71 2.93
CA GLY A 41 6.58 7.76 4.33
C GLY A 41 5.45 7.23 5.21
N THR A 42 5.68 6.11 5.88
CA THR A 42 4.74 5.39 6.77
C THR A 42 5.05 5.62 8.25
N GLY A 43 5.82 6.67 8.58
CA GLY A 43 6.16 7.03 9.95
C GLY A 43 7.24 8.11 10.02
N GLU A 44 7.77 8.32 11.21
CA GLU A 44 8.79 9.36 11.49
C GLU A 44 10.22 8.82 11.45
N HIS A 45 10.41 7.51 11.57
CA HIS A 45 11.73 6.90 11.57
C HIS A 45 12.30 6.78 10.16
N ILE A 46 13.63 6.68 10.06
CA ILE A 46 14.34 6.68 8.76
C ILE A 46 14.03 5.45 7.91
N ASP A 47 13.70 4.35 8.57
CA ASP A 47 13.29 3.07 8.01
C ASP A 47 11.82 3.05 7.58
N ASN A 48 11.04 4.10 7.85
CA ASN A 48 9.64 4.20 7.43
C ASN A 48 9.48 4.85 6.04
N LEU A 49 10.55 4.96 5.26
CA LEU A 49 10.49 5.37 3.86
C LEU A 49 10.44 4.13 2.97
N GLU A 50 9.27 3.83 2.42
CA GLU A 50 9.00 2.65 1.63
C GLU A 50 8.82 2.99 0.15
N MET A 51 9.17 2.06 -0.74
CA MET A 51 8.90 2.19 -2.17
C MET A 51 7.39 2.19 -2.42
N PHE A 52 6.93 3.04 -3.34
CA PHE A 52 5.51 3.11 -3.65
C PHE A 52 5.08 1.95 -4.55
N GLU A 53 4.12 1.16 -4.05
CA GLU A 53 3.45 0.10 -4.80
C GLU A 53 1.96 0.41 -4.97
N GLU A 54 1.52 0.62 -6.21
CA GLU A 54 0.17 1.09 -6.55
C GLU A 54 -0.94 0.18 -5.99
N LYS A 55 -0.78 -1.14 -6.16
CA LYS A 55 -1.77 -2.13 -5.72
C LYS A 55 -1.94 -2.13 -4.21
N ALA A 56 -0.83 -2.12 -3.47
CA ALA A 56 -0.84 -2.09 -2.02
C ALA A 56 -1.47 -0.80 -1.49
N PHE A 57 -1.14 0.35 -2.09
CA PHE A 57 -1.71 1.64 -1.72
C PHE A 57 -3.23 1.70 -1.95
N ILE A 58 -3.71 1.21 -3.10
CA ILE A 58 -5.16 1.18 -3.40
C ILE A 58 -5.90 0.23 -2.45
N SER A 59 -5.33 -0.95 -2.15
CA SER A 59 -5.91 -1.90 -1.20
C SER A 59 -6.08 -1.29 0.20
N LYS A 60 -5.04 -0.59 0.69
CA LYS A 60 -5.11 0.16 1.96
C LYS A 60 -6.16 1.27 1.90
N LEU A 61 -6.24 2.03 0.80
CA LEU A 61 -7.20 3.12 0.63
C LEU A 61 -8.66 2.64 0.57
N LEU A 62 -8.90 1.45 0.00
CA LEU A 62 -10.21 0.79 -0.04
C LEU A 62 -10.57 0.08 1.28
N GLY A 63 -9.67 0.08 2.27
CA GLY A 63 -9.88 -0.58 3.56
C GLY A 63 -9.81 -2.11 3.50
N MET A 64 -9.26 -2.67 2.41
CA MET A 64 -9.08 -4.12 2.24
C MET A 64 -7.87 -4.65 3.04
N GLY A 65 -7.06 -3.76 3.63
CA GLY A 65 -5.84 -4.13 4.36
C GLY A 65 -4.71 -4.58 3.44
N ASP A 66 -3.69 -5.20 4.01
CA ASP A 66 -2.52 -5.72 3.29
C ASP A 66 -2.69 -7.21 2.93
N ILE A 67 -3.54 -7.47 1.94
CA ILE A 67 -3.78 -8.82 1.42
C ILE A 67 -2.52 -9.37 0.74
N GLN A 68 -1.71 -8.50 0.14
CA GLN A 68 -0.50 -8.87 -0.58
C GLN A 68 0.56 -9.42 0.39
N GLY A 69 0.83 -8.69 1.49
CA GLY A 69 1.77 -9.13 2.52
C GLY A 69 1.30 -10.37 3.28
N LEU A 70 -0.02 -10.58 3.41
CA LEU A 70 -0.56 -11.85 3.90
C LEU A 70 -0.21 -12.99 2.93
N MET A 71 -0.41 -12.79 1.63
CA MET A 71 -0.09 -13.78 0.60
C MET A 71 1.40 -14.15 0.57
N ASP A 72 2.28 -13.15 0.72
CA ASP A 72 3.73 -13.39 0.74
C ASP A 72 4.16 -14.21 1.95
N LYS A 73 3.60 -13.95 3.14
CA LYS A 73 3.83 -14.80 4.33
C LYS A 73 3.34 -16.24 4.14
N VAL A 74 2.24 -16.44 3.42
CA VAL A 74 1.67 -17.76 3.16
C VAL A 74 2.53 -18.55 2.19
N LYS A 75 3.11 -17.87 1.18
CA LYS A 75 4.14 -18.45 0.31
C LYS A 75 5.38 -18.86 1.09
N ASP A 76 5.86 -18.03 2.01
CA ASP A 76 7.03 -18.34 2.84
C ASP A 76 6.78 -19.56 3.75
N LEU A 77 5.52 -19.82 4.12
CA LEU A 77 5.10 -20.98 4.92
C LEU A 77 4.79 -22.24 4.08
N ASN A 78 5.01 -22.22 2.76
CA ASN A 78 4.67 -23.32 1.82
C ASN A 78 3.19 -23.77 1.89
N MET A 79 2.28 -22.87 2.25
CA MET A 79 0.85 -23.15 2.29
C MET A 79 0.21 -22.98 0.91
N ASP A 80 -0.84 -23.75 0.61
CA ASP A 80 -1.53 -23.70 -0.68
C ASP A 80 -2.37 -22.42 -0.83
N GLU A 81 -1.91 -21.50 -1.69
CA GLU A 81 -2.53 -20.19 -1.94
C GLU A 81 -3.99 -20.28 -2.37
N GLU A 82 -4.34 -21.28 -3.18
CA GLU A 82 -5.71 -21.44 -3.68
C GLU A 82 -6.67 -21.86 -2.57
N GLN A 83 -6.22 -22.76 -1.70
CA GLN A 83 -7.00 -23.28 -0.59
C GLN A 83 -7.30 -22.15 0.39
N MET A 84 -6.28 -21.35 0.73
CA MET A 84 -6.43 -20.23 1.65
C MET A 84 -7.33 -19.12 1.10
N MET A 85 -7.21 -18.77 -0.19
CA MET A 85 -8.12 -17.79 -0.80
C MET A 85 -9.57 -18.27 -0.79
N LYS A 86 -9.81 -19.56 -1.05
CA LYS A 86 -11.15 -20.16 -0.95
C LYS A 86 -11.68 -20.11 0.48
N ASP A 87 -10.85 -20.32 1.48
CA ASP A 87 -11.25 -20.29 2.88
C ASP A 87 -11.50 -18.88 3.40
N ILE A 88 -10.70 -17.89 2.96
CA ILE A 88 -10.96 -16.46 3.21
C ILE A 88 -12.28 -16.04 2.56
N GLN A 89 -12.51 -16.37 1.29
CA GLN A 89 -13.75 -16.04 0.58
C GLN A 89 -14.99 -16.70 1.22
N LYS A 90 -14.83 -17.90 1.78
CA LYS A 90 -15.90 -18.64 2.48
C LYS A 90 -16.05 -18.24 3.95
N GLY A 91 -15.24 -17.31 4.46
CA GLY A 91 -15.25 -16.89 5.87
C GLY A 91 -14.83 -17.99 6.86
N ARG A 92 -14.10 -19.01 6.40
CA ARG A 92 -13.60 -20.14 7.22
C ARG A 92 -12.16 -19.93 7.71
N PHE A 93 -11.59 -18.76 7.50
CA PHE A 93 -10.26 -18.43 8.00
C PHE A 93 -10.32 -18.16 9.51
N THR A 94 -9.69 -19.03 10.31
CA THR A 94 -9.67 -18.92 11.78
C THR A 94 -8.27 -18.64 12.30
N LEU A 95 -8.15 -18.13 13.54
CA LEU A 95 -6.85 -17.89 14.19
C LEU A 95 -5.99 -19.16 14.32
N ARG A 96 -6.62 -20.34 14.35
CA ARG A 96 -5.90 -21.62 14.36
C ARG A 96 -5.18 -21.89 13.04
N ASN A 97 -5.79 -21.51 11.91
CA ASN A 97 -5.18 -21.64 10.59
C ASN A 97 -3.99 -20.70 10.37
N MET A 98 -3.88 -19.64 11.18
CA MET A 98 -2.77 -18.69 11.13
C MET A 98 -1.60 -19.10 12.04
N TYR A 99 -1.84 -20.03 12.97
CA TYR A 99 -0.86 -20.49 13.96
C TYR A 99 -0.19 -21.81 13.57
N GLU A 100 -0.89 -22.63 12.77
CA GLU A 100 -0.37 -23.83 12.10
C GLU A 100 0.43 -23.43 10.85
#